data_AF-A0A1Z8Y3U9-F1
#
_entry.id   AF-A0A1Z8Y3U9-F1
#
_cell.length_a   1.000
_cell.length_b   1.000
_cell.length_c   1.000
_cell.angle_alpha   90.00
_cell.angle_beta   90.00
_cell.angle_gamma   90.00
#
_symmetry.space_group_name_H-M   'P 1'
#
loop_
_entity.id
_entity.type
_entity.pdbx_description
1 polymer ?
#
loop_
_entity_poly.entity_id
_entity_poly.type
_entity_poly.pdbx_seq_one_letter_code
_entity_poly.pdbx_strand_id
1 'polypeptide(L)'
;MPRDDSSINDAIGALQKRLAAAGDPIEQLFSAARLCAWGETEVFRSWPSLIGSPAASELHPRLGALCLALLRRLRSQDGATLAATLIECQDVCSLLTADRVHGRLLQQLHDLLAGVVHECDSVLLDDEAAELLHEFTQSQHLDLLPAEWVLGSVRHPLGATARMELARVAGSCTPPVREVCAVPSFEGELVFDGGRPSTRMMSSFGKRRGMILCSDGSKAVVRAVLESDWRISVEFDADLVWCGRIDRVRLGALPAEALDEDRDTWVASLSEYGLDTQTKLVGQPIMVCLSNGERFSM
;
A
#
# COMPACT_ATOMS: atom_id res chain seq x y z
N MET A 1 -4.32 14.07 31.39
CA MET A 1 -2.92 14.16 31.82
C MET A 1 -2.38 15.49 31.35
N PRO A 2 -1.62 16.24 32.16
CA PRO A 2 -1.00 17.49 31.70
C PRO A 2 -0.05 17.16 30.53
N ARG A 3 -0.09 17.99 29.49
CA ARG A 3 0.81 17.90 28.34
C ARG A 3 2.24 18.07 28.85
N ASP A 4 3.12 17.14 28.52
CA ASP A 4 4.54 17.28 28.82
C ASP A 4 5.15 18.21 27.77
N ASP A 5 5.00 19.52 27.97
CA ASP A 5 5.41 20.55 27.01
C ASP A 5 6.93 20.48 26.69
N SER A 6 7.72 19.76 27.49
CA SER A 6 9.15 19.54 27.24
C SER A 6 9.41 18.72 25.96
N SER A 7 8.64 17.66 25.72
CA SER A 7 8.90 16.73 24.61
C SER A 7 8.50 17.31 23.25
N ILE A 8 7.43 18.13 23.23
CA ILE A 8 7.00 18.87 22.04
C ILE A 8 8.07 19.87 21.62
N ASN A 9 8.66 20.60 22.59
CA ASN A 9 9.72 21.56 22.31
C ASN A 9 10.99 20.89 21.75
N ASP A 10 11.31 19.68 22.21
CA ASP A 10 12.44 18.91 21.67
C ASP A 10 12.20 18.46 20.22
N ALA A 11 10.99 17.99 19.89
CA ALA A 11 10.60 17.63 18.53
C ALA A 11 10.65 18.82 17.57
N ILE A 12 10.09 19.97 17.99
CA ILE A 12 10.16 21.23 17.22
C ILE A 12 11.61 21.66 17.04
N GLY A 13 12.43 21.62 18.11
CA GLY A 13 13.83 21.99 18.06
C GLY A 13 14.66 21.09 17.12
N ALA A 14 14.36 19.80 17.06
CA ALA A 14 14.99 18.87 16.13
C ALA A 14 14.61 19.19 14.66
N LEU A 15 13.34 19.48 14.39
CA LEU A 15 12.88 19.88 13.06
C LEU A 15 13.48 21.21 12.60
N GLN A 16 13.61 22.19 13.49
CA GLN A 16 14.27 23.46 13.19
C GLN A 16 15.75 23.27 12.86
N LYS A 17 16.47 22.39 13.59
CA LYS A 17 17.85 22.03 13.27
C LYS A 17 17.96 21.33 11.91
N ARG A 18 17.05 20.39 11.61
CA ARG A 18 16.99 19.71 10.30
C ARG A 18 16.75 20.72 9.18
N LEU A 19 15.81 21.65 9.36
CA LEU A 19 15.53 22.70 8.40
C LEU A 19 16.76 23.59 8.14
N ALA A 20 17.47 23.98 9.20
CA ALA A 20 18.67 24.81 9.08
C ALA A 20 19.87 24.07 8.43
N ALA A 21 19.94 22.75 8.57
CA ALA A 21 20.99 21.92 7.99
C ALA A 21 20.67 21.43 6.57
N ALA A 22 19.40 21.46 6.15
CA ALA A 22 18.96 20.93 4.86
C ALA A 22 19.55 21.76 3.71
N GLY A 23 20.34 21.11 2.85
CA GLY A 23 20.88 21.71 1.63
C GLY A 23 19.94 21.59 0.42
N ASP A 24 18.95 20.69 0.49
CA ASP A 24 18.00 20.44 -0.59
C ASP A 24 16.65 21.14 -0.34
N PRO A 25 16.09 21.85 -1.34
CA PRO A 25 14.80 22.51 -1.21
C PRO A 25 13.64 21.57 -0.85
N ILE A 26 13.61 20.32 -1.33
CA ILE A 26 12.52 19.40 -1.01
C ILE A 26 12.60 18.98 0.46
N GLU A 27 13.80 18.69 0.97
CA GLU A 27 14.01 18.40 2.40
C GLU A 27 13.62 19.58 3.31
N GLN A 28 13.91 20.81 2.88
CA GLN A 28 13.48 22.01 3.59
C GLN A 28 11.95 22.14 3.59
N LEU A 29 11.31 21.90 2.45
CA LEU A 29 9.85 21.96 2.31
C LEU A 29 9.16 20.91 3.20
N PHE A 30 9.67 19.68 3.25
CA PHE A 30 9.16 18.65 4.15
C PHE A 30 9.33 19.02 5.62
N SER A 31 10.48 19.58 5.99
CA SER A 31 10.73 20.04 7.36
C SER A 31 9.78 21.19 7.75
N ALA A 32 9.54 22.13 6.84
CA ALA A 32 8.57 23.21 7.03
C ALA A 32 7.13 22.70 7.15
N ALA A 33 6.75 21.69 6.35
CA ALA A 33 5.43 21.07 6.45
C ALA A 33 5.22 20.32 7.77
N ARG A 34 6.24 19.62 8.28
CA ARG A 34 6.17 18.99 9.62
C ARG A 34 6.06 20.01 10.74
N LEU A 35 6.82 21.11 10.67
CA LEU A 35 6.69 22.22 11.62
C LEU A 35 5.26 22.81 11.61
N CYS A 36 4.65 22.88 10.43
CA CYS A 36 3.28 23.31 10.26
C CYS A 36 2.28 22.43 11.05
N ALA A 37 2.50 21.11 11.10
CA ALA A 37 1.70 20.18 11.91
C ALA A 37 1.73 20.50 13.42
N TRP A 38 2.84 21.07 13.90
CA TRP A 38 3.02 21.52 15.28
C TRP A 38 2.52 22.95 15.54
N GLY A 39 1.93 23.61 14.54
CA GLY A 39 1.44 24.98 14.64
C GLY A 39 2.42 26.06 14.19
N GLU A 40 3.65 25.70 13.81
CA GLU A 40 4.68 26.61 13.28
C GLU A 40 4.44 26.91 11.79
N THR A 41 3.32 27.56 11.48
CA THR A 41 2.82 27.73 10.11
C THR A 41 3.59 28.77 9.28
N GLU A 42 4.22 29.75 9.91
CA GLU A 42 4.90 30.86 9.22
C GLU A 42 6.11 30.38 8.40
N VAL A 43 6.81 29.34 8.86
CA VAL A 43 7.94 28.75 8.14
C VAL A 43 7.48 28.19 6.79
N PHE A 44 6.37 27.45 6.78
CA PHE A 44 5.81 26.89 5.55
C PHE A 44 5.27 27.98 4.60
N ARG A 45 4.56 28.97 5.13
CA ARG A 45 3.99 30.07 4.33
C ARG A 45 5.04 30.96 3.67
N SER A 46 6.14 31.21 4.37
CA SER A 46 7.24 32.03 3.86
C SER A 46 8.19 31.27 2.93
N TRP A 47 8.19 29.93 2.98
CA TRP A 47 9.09 29.07 2.22
C TRP A 47 9.19 29.39 0.71
N PRO A 48 8.10 29.67 -0.04
CA PRO A 48 8.20 30.02 -1.45
C PRO A 48 9.06 31.26 -1.74
N SER A 49 9.19 32.16 -0.76
CA SER A 49 10.03 33.37 -0.86
C SER A 49 11.50 33.11 -0.53
N LEU A 50 11.82 31.95 0.05
CA LEU A 50 13.16 31.55 0.48
C LEU A 50 13.93 30.79 -0.61
N ILE A 51 13.23 30.28 -1.63
CA ILE A 51 13.84 29.52 -2.72
C ILE A 51 14.13 30.41 -3.94
N GLY A 52 15.27 30.19 -4.59
CA GLY A 52 15.61 30.86 -5.84
C GLY A 52 14.73 30.39 -7.01
N SER A 53 14.57 31.26 -8.02
CA SER A 53 13.75 30.97 -9.22
C SER A 53 14.07 29.64 -9.93
N PRO A 54 15.34 29.20 -10.07
CA PRO A 54 15.65 27.90 -10.68
C PRO A 54 15.10 26.72 -9.85
N ALA A 55 15.33 26.74 -8.54
CA ALA A 55 14.84 25.71 -7.62
C ALA A 55 13.30 25.65 -7.58
N ALA A 56 12.64 26.80 -7.70
CA ALA A 56 11.18 26.87 -7.79
C ALA A 56 10.63 26.19 -9.05
N SER A 57 11.29 26.37 -10.19
CA SER A 57 10.87 25.75 -11.47
C SER A 57 11.04 24.23 -11.49
N GLU A 58 12.01 23.70 -10.74
CA GLU A 58 12.28 22.27 -10.66
C GLU A 58 11.47 21.55 -9.57
N LEU A 59 10.77 22.30 -8.71
CA LEU A 59 10.10 21.74 -7.54
C LEU A 59 9.03 20.70 -7.91
N HIS A 60 8.07 21.08 -8.77
CA HIS A 60 6.99 20.18 -9.18
C HIS A 60 7.49 18.91 -9.88
N PRO A 61 8.37 18.96 -10.90
CA PRO A 61 8.84 17.74 -11.54
C PRO A 61 9.68 16.86 -10.60
N ARG A 62 10.49 17.44 -9.71
CA ARG A 62 11.27 16.66 -8.72
C ARG A 62 10.37 16.00 -7.68
N LEU A 63 9.38 16.70 -7.15
CA LEU A 63 8.38 16.12 -6.24
C LEU A 63 7.55 15.03 -6.92
N GLY A 64 7.14 15.25 -8.17
CA GLY A 64 6.43 14.25 -8.96
C GLY A 64 7.25 12.98 -9.16
N ALA A 65 8.52 13.12 -9.54
CA ALA A 65 9.44 12.00 -9.68
C ALA A 65 9.66 11.24 -8.36
N LEU A 66 9.80 11.97 -7.25
CA LEU A 66 9.94 11.40 -5.91
C LEU A 66 8.69 10.61 -5.51
N CYS A 67 7.48 11.13 -5.74
CA CYS A 67 6.23 10.43 -5.44
C CYS A 67 6.10 9.13 -6.26
N LEU A 68 6.42 9.17 -7.56
CA LEU A 68 6.41 7.97 -8.40
C LEU A 68 7.45 6.94 -7.94
N ALA A 69 8.62 7.39 -7.47
CA ALA A 69 9.64 6.51 -6.90
C ALA A 69 9.20 5.88 -5.58
N LEU A 70 8.55 6.63 -4.69
CA LEU A 70 7.94 6.13 -3.45
C LEU A 70 6.89 5.05 -3.75
N LEU A 71 5.95 5.33 -4.66
CA LEU A 71 4.92 4.38 -5.07
C LEU A 71 5.48 3.06 -5.60
N ARG A 72 6.58 3.12 -6.39
CA ARG A 72 7.26 1.92 -6.86
C ARG A 72 7.91 1.14 -5.72
N ARG A 73 8.58 1.82 -4.78
CA ARG A 73 9.24 1.20 -3.63
C ARG A 73 8.25 0.50 -2.69
N LEU A 74 7.10 1.12 -2.42
CA LEU A 74 6.06 0.55 -1.56
C LEU A 74 5.53 -0.80 -2.06
N ARG A 75 5.61 -1.07 -3.37
CA ARG A 75 5.11 -2.31 -3.99
C ARG A 75 6.07 -3.49 -3.89
N SER A 76 7.33 -3.27 -3.50
CA SER A 76 8.40 -4.26 -3.67
C SER A 76 9.32 -4.45 -2.46
N GLN A 77 8.90 -4.02 -1.26
CA GLN A 77 9.78 -3.96 -0.09
C GLN A 77 9.15 -4.54 1.18
N ASP A 78 10.02 -4.99 2.09
CA ASP A 78 9.74 -5.51 3.43
C ASP A 78 10.75 -4.93 4.46
N GLY A 79 10.46 -5.15 5.74
CA GLY A 79 11.32 -4.86 6.89
C GLY A 79 11.76 -3.40 6.98
N ALA A 80 13.04 -3.18 7.29
CA ALA A 80 13.61 -1.84 7.45
C ALA A 80 13.45 -0.93 6.22
N THR A 81 13.45 -1.49 5.01
CA THR A 81 13.32 -0.70 3.79
C THR A 81 11.89 -0.18 3.61
N LEU A 82 10.90 -1.00 3.96
CA LEU A 82 9.50 -0.60 3.98
C LEU A 82 9.25 0.51 5.02
N ALA A 83 9.79 0.35 6.23
CA ALA A 83 9.71 1.37 7.27
C ALA A 83 10.32 2.69 6.83
N ALA A 84 11.55 2.68 6.28
CA ALA A 84 12.20 3.88 5.77
C ALA A 84 11.37 4.57 4.68
N THR A 85 10.82 3.81 3.75
CA THR A 85 9.94 4.33 2.69
C THR A 85 8.68 4.96 3.26
N LEU A 86 8.05 4.36 4.29
CA LEU A 86 6.87 4.92 4.94
C LEU A 86 7.20 6.19 5.76
N ILE A 87 8.39 6.29 6.35
CA ILE A 87 8.89 7.52 6.98
C ILE A 87 9.04 8.66 5.96
N GLU A 88 9.53 8.36 4.75
CA GLU A 88 9.56 9.34 3.66
C GLU A 88 8.14 9.71 3.20
N CYS A 89 7.21 8.75 3.15
CA CYS A 89 5.81 9.02 2.82
C CYS A 89 5.10 9.85 3.89
N GLN A 90 5.52 9.77 5.16
CA GLN A 90 5.00 10.62 6.24
C GLN A 90 5.31 12.11 5.98
N ASP A 91 6.47 12.41 5.35
CA ASP A 91 6.79 13.77 4.90
C ASP A 91 5.83 14.23 3.79
N VAL A 92 5.46 13.34 2.88
CA VAL A 92 4.47 13.60 1.83
C VAL A 92 3.08 13.85 2.41
N CYS A 93 2.64 13.06 3.40
CA CYS A 93 1.38 13.27 4.11
C CYS A 93 1.34 14.65 4.77
N SER A 94 2.38 14.99 5.52
CA SER A 94 2.51 16.29 6.20
C SER A 94 2.48 17.44 5.19
N LEU A 95 3.15 17.28 4.04
CA LEU A 95 3.18 18.28 2.96
C LEU A 95 1.82 18.47 2.30
N LEU A 96 1.11 17.39 1.98
CA LEU A 96 -0.24 17.46 1.40
C LEU A 96 -1.20 18.19 2.34
N THR A 97 -1.16 17.86 3.63
CA THR A 97 -2.03 18.49 4.63
C THR A 97 -1.66 19.96 4.83
N ALA A 98 -0.37 20.29 4.96
CA ALA A 98 0.09 21.68 5.04
C ALA A 98 -0.34 22.52 3.84
N ASP A 99 -0.13 22.02 2.61
CA ASP A 99 -0.50 22.76 1.41
C ASP A 99 -2.01 22.90 1.25
N ARG A 100 -2.82 21.92 1.68
CA ARG A 100 -4.28 22.04 1.67
C ARG A 100 -4.82 23.07 2.65
N VAL A 101 -4.20 23.17 3.83
CA VAL A 101 -4.71 24.04 4.92
C VAL A 101 -4.16 25.47 4.82
N HIS A 102 -2.89 25.61 4.42
CA HIS A 102 -2.16 26.87 4.54
C HIS A 102 -1.56 27.40 3.25
N GLY A 103 -1.64 26.64 2.15
CA GLY A 103 -1.05 26.98 0.86
C GLY A 103 -1.98 26.67 -0.31
N ARG A 104 -1.41 26.77 -1.52
CA ARG A 104 -1.87 26.19 -2.79
C ARG A 104 -0.69 26.00 -3.75
N LEU A 105 0.53 25.88 -3.22
CA LEU A 105 1.76 25.82 -4.01
C LEU A 105 1.78 24.55 -4.87
N LEU A 106 1.25 23.47 -4.33
CA LEU A 106 1.34 22.12 -4.90
C LEU A 106 -0.01 21.62 -5.42
N GLN A 107 -0.98 22.51 -5.66
CA GLN A 107 -2.33 22.13 -6.07
C GLN A 107 -2.35 21.18 -7.28
N GLN A 108 -1.45 21.37 -8.24
CA GLN A 108 -1.33 20.51 -9.43
C GLN A 108 -0.83 19.09 -9.15
N LEU A 109 -0.21 18.86 -7.98
CA LEU A 109 0.30 17.57 -7.54
C LEU A 109 -0.57 16.90 -6.47
N HIS A 110 -1.65 17.54 -6.02
CA HIS A 110 -2.49 17.03 -4.93
C HIS A 110 -3.00 15.61 -5.18
N ASP A 111 -3.40 15.29 -6.40
CA ASP A 111 -3.89 13.95 -6.74
C ASP A 111 -2.79 12.90 -6.61
N LEU A 112 -1.57 13.22 -7.06
CA LEU A 112 -0.41 12.32 -6.93
C LEU A 112 0.02 12.15 -5.47
N LEU A 113 0.09 13.24 -4.71
CA LEU A 113 0.41 13.21 -3.27
C LEU A 113 -0.65 12.42 -2.49
N ALA A 114 -1.93 12.60 -2.82
CA ALA A 114 -3.03 11.85 -2.22
C ALA A 114 -2.95 10.36 -2.59
N GLY A 115 -2.55 10.03 -3.82
CA GLY A 115 -2.27 8.66 -4.24
C GLY A 115 -1.18 7.98 -3.41
N VAL A 116 -0.09 8.69 -3.10
CA VAL A 116 0.95 8.18 -2.17
C VAL A 116 0.36 7.87 -0.80
N VAL A 117 -0.36 8.82 -0.20
CA VAL A 117 -0.97 8.66 1.13
C VAL A 117 -1.93 7.46 1.14
N HIS A 118 -2.79 7.36 0.13
CA HIS A 118 -3.74 6.25 0.01
C HIS A 118 -3.05 4.88 -0.07
N GLU A 119 -2.00 4.78 -0.88
CA GLU A 119 -1.24 3.54 -1.02
C GLU A 119 -0.57 3.15 0.30
N CYS A 120 0.06 4.10 1.01
CA CYS A 120 0.68 3.90 2.31
C CYS A 120 -0.27 3.38 3.39
N ASP A 121 -1.53 3.83 3.39
CA ASP A 121 -2.55 3.37 4.34
C ASP A 121 -3.03 1.94 4.00
N SER A 122 -2.82 1.48 2.77
CA SER A 122 -3.19 0.13 2.33
C SER A 122 -2.07 -0.91 2.48
N VAL A 123 -0.86 -0.48 2.82
CA VAL A 123 0.31 -1.35 2.97
C VAL A 123 0.14 -2.29 4.16
N LEU A 124 0.53 -3.55 3.97
CA LEU A 124 0.64 -4.53 5.05
C LEU A 124 2.06 -4.46 5.62
N LEU A 125 2.19 -4.17 6.91
CA LEU A 125 3.47 -4.16 7.61
C LEU A 125 3.82 -5.57 8.08
N ASP A 126 5.06 -5.99 7.86
CA ASP A 126 5.68 -7.04 8.66
C ASP A 126 6.06 -6.51 10.06
N ASP A 127 6.49 -7.40 10.95
CA ASP A 127 6.77 -7.04 12.35
C ASP A 127 7.99 -6.14 12.50
N GLU A 128 9.03 -6.31 11.67
CA GLU A 128 10.23 -5.47 11.69
C GLU A 128 9.89 -4.04 11.27
N ALA A 129 9.13 -3.88 10.18
CA ALA A 129 8.69 -2.58 9.72
C ALA A 129 7.80 -1.87 10.75
N ALA A 130 6.91 -2.62 11.41
CA ALA A 130 6.03 -2.07 12.43
C ALA A 130 6.78 -1.61 13.69
N GLU A 131 7.78 -2.37 14.14
CA GLU A 131 8.62 -1.99 15.28
C GLU A 131 9.39 -0.70 15.01
N LEU A 132 10.04 -0.60 13.85
CA LEU A 132 10.77 0.61 13.45
C LEU A 132 9.86 1.84 13.33
N LEU A 133 8.65 1.67 12.79
CA LEU A 133 7.66 2.74 12.72
C LEU A 133 7.12 3.13 14.10
N HIS A 134 7.03 2.18 15.02
CA HIS A 134 6.64 2.46 16.40
C HIS A 134 7.70 3.32 17.11
N GLU A 135 8.98 2.94 17.02
CA GLU A 135 10.10 3.73 17.54
C GLU A 135 10.15 5.13 16.91
N PHE A 136 9.97 5.21 15.60
CA PHE A 136 9.91 6.48 14.88
C PHE A 136 8.76 7.37 15.38
N THR A 137 7.56 6.80 15.54
CA THR A 137 6.38 7.53 16.03
C THR A 137 6.60 8.08 17.44
N GLN A 138 7.17 7.27 18.33
CA GLN A 138 7.49 7.69 19.69
C GLN A 138 8.59 8.77 19.73
N SER A 139 9.69 8.57 19.01
CA SER A 139 10.83 9.49 19.01
C SER A 139 10.52 10.84 18.39
N GLN A 140 9.57 10.89 17.45
CA GLN A 140 9.11 12.11 16.81
C GLN A 140 7.82 12.67 17.41
N HIS A 141 7.28 12.02 18.46
CA HIS A 141 6.03 12.40 19.13
C HIS A 141 4.84 12.58 18.16
N LEU A 142 4.76 11.76 17.11
CA LEU A 142 3.69 11.87 16.12
C LEU A 142 2.32 11.47 16.68
N ASP A 143 2.28 10.77 17.80
CA ASP A 143 1.06 10.45 18.55
C ASP A 143 0.33 11.69 19.08
N LEU A 144 1.04 12.81 19.24
CA LEU A 144 0.49 14.08 19.71
C LEU A 144 -0.07 14.95 18.58
N LEU A 145 0.24 14.62 17.32
CA LEU A 145 -0.26 15.35 16.15
C LEU A 145 -1.71 14.98 15.84
N PRO A 146 -2.48 15.88 15.18
CA PRO A 146 -3.80 15.53 14.70
C PRO A 146 -3.74 14.42 13.65
N ALA A 147 -4.80 13.63 13.58
CA ALA A 147 -4.86 12.40 12.77
C ALA A 147 -4.55 12.64 11.28
N GLU A 148 -5.04 13.75 10.73
CA GLU A 148 -4.89 14.14 9.34
C GLU A 148 -3.46 14.55 8.95
N TRP A 149 -2.57 14.71 9.92
CA TRP A 149 -1.14 15.01 9.69
C TRP A 149 -0.25 13.77 9.76
N VAL A 150 -0.81 12.61 10.12
CA VAL A 150 -0.05 11.37 10.32
C VAL A 150 -0.67 10.25 9.50
N LEU A 151 0.15 9.58 8.71
CA LEU A 151 -0.25 8.37 7.98
C LEU A 151 -0.84 7.35 8.94
N GLY A 152 -1.91 6.67 8.55
CA GLY A 152 -2.54 5.65 9.37
C GLY A 152 -1.59 4.52 9.74
N SER A 153 -0.77 4.08 8.78
CA SER A 153 0.26 3.05 8.97
C SER A 153 1.42 3.47 9.89
N VAL A 154 1.67 4.77 10.03
CA VAL A 154 2.67 5.31 10.97
C VAL A 154 2.04 5.52 12.34
N ARG A 155 0.83 6.09 12.40
CA ARG A 155 0.11 6.37 13.65
C ARG A 155 -0.22 5.10 14.42
N HIS A 156 -0.58 4.04 13.70
CA HIS A 156 -0.94 2.75 14.25
C HIS A 156 -0.15 1.65 13.52
N PRO A 157 1.15 1.53 13.79
CA PRO A 157 1.99 0.55 13.12
C PRO A 157 1.64 -0.83 13.67
N LEU A 158 0.97 -1.63 12.84
CA LEU A 158 0.51 -2.97 13.20
C LEU A 158 1.20 -4.01 12.31
N GLY A 159 2.18 -4.70 12.90
CA GLY A 159 2.89 -5.81 12.27
C GLY A 159 2.01 -7.04 12.09
N ALA A 160 2.49 -7.99 11.29
CA ALA A 160 1.79 -9.23 10.96
C ALA A 160 1.33 -10.01 12.20
N THR A 161 2.20 -10.16 13.21
CA THR A 161 1.90 -10.88 14.46
C THR A 161 0.87 -10.13 15.29
N ALA A 162 1.04 -8.82 15.51
CA ALA A 162 0.07 -8.02 16.24
C ALA A 162 -1.32 -8.02 15.57
N ARG A 163 -1.36 -8.05 14.23
CA ARG A 163 -2.60 -8.19 13.46
C ARG A 163 -3.25 -9.56 13.61
N MET A 164 -2.46 -10.64 13.61
CA MET A 164 -2.95 -11.99 13.90
C MET A 164 -3.53 -12.07 15.31
N GLU A 165 -2.89 -11.41 16.26
CA GLU A 165 -3.27 -11.45 17.67
C GLU A 165 -4.51 -10.61 17.92
N LEU A 166 -4.60 -9.42 17.32
CA LEU A 166 -5.81 -8.61 17.28
C LEU A 166 -6.95 -9.34 16.58
N ALA A 167 -6.69 -10.05 15.48
CA ALA A 167 -7.72 -10.87 14.82
C ALA A 167 -8.21 -12.01 15.72
N ARG A 168 -7.29 -12.64 16.48
CA ARG A 168 -7.59 -13.71 17.44
C ARG A 168 -8.39 -13.21 18.65
N VAL A 169 -8.06 -12.03 19.17
CA VAL A 169 -8.68 -11.44 20.38
C VAL A 169 -9.97 -10.70 20.06
N ALA A 170 -10.01 -9.94 18.96
CA ALA A 170 -11.18 -9.17 18.58
C ALA A 170 -12.29 -10.04 17.98
N GLY A 171 -12.03 -11.30 17.64
CA GLY A 171 -12.97 -12.16 16.89
C GLY A 171 -13.31 -11.64 15.48
N SER A 172 -12.89 -10.42 15.14
CA SER A 172 -12.97 -9.79 13.82
C SER A 172 -12.27 -8.42 13.89
N CYS A 173 -11.35 -8.17 12.96
CA CYS A 173 -11.10 -6.84 12.40
C CYS A 173 -10.44 -6.91 11.02
N THR A 174 -10.06 -8.12 10.60
CA THR A 174 -10.21 -8.57 9.22
C THR A 174 -11.26 -9.66 9.25
N PRO A 175 -12.31 -9.66 8.41
CA PRO A 175 -13.10 -10.87 8.24
C PRO A 175 -12.12 -12.01 7.92
N PRO A 176 -12.23 -13.18 8.60
CA PRO A 176 -11.32 -14.28 8.37
C PRO A 176 -11.28 -14.57 6.88
N VAL A 177 -10.10 -14.86 6.34
CA VAL A 177 -9.97 -15.29 4.95
C VAL A 177 -10.83 -16.54 4.80
N ARG A 178 -11.94 -16.41 4.08
CA ARG A 178 -12.85 -17.52 3.86
C ARG A 178 -12.31 -18.33 2.70
N GLU A 179 -11.93 -19.58 2.98
CA GLU A 179 -11.46 -20.50 1.96
C GLU A 179 -12.63 -20.90 1.05
N VAL A 180 -12.52 -20.53 -0.21
CA VAL A 180 -13.53 -20.75 -1.26
C VAL A 180 -13.30 -22.10 -1.93
N CYS A 181 -12.03 -22.44 -2.16
CA CYS A 181 -11.58 -23.77 -2.51
C CYS A 181 -10.17 -24.01 -1.97
N ALA A 182 -9.84 -25.28 -1.73
CA ALA A 182 -8.51 -25.66 -1.29
C ALA A 182 -7.48 -25.44 -2.38
N VAL A 183 -6.31 -24.93 -1.99
CA VAL A 183 -5.17 -24.76 -2.89
C VAL A 183 -4.74 -26.14 -3.40
N PRO A 184 -4.80 -26.41 -4.72
CA PRO A 184 -4.35 -27.68 -5.26
C PRO A 184 -2.85 -27.84 -5.05
N SER A 185 -2.44 -29.02 -4.55
CA SER A 185 -1.04 -29.43 -4.56
C SER A 185 -0.67 -29.87 -5.97
N PHE A 186 0.40 -29.29 -6.51
CA PHE A 186 0.96 -29.66 -7.81
C PHE A 186 2.18 -30.59 -7.68
N GLU A 187 2.41 -31.17 -6.49
CA GLU A 187 3.52 -32.09 -6.25
C GLU A 187 3.45 -33.29 -7.21
N GLY A 188 4.41 -33.36 -8.14
CA GLY A 188 4.49 -34.41 -9.16
C GLY A 188 3.77 -34.12 -10.50
N GLU A 189 3.07 -32.99 -10.64
CA GLU A 189 2.29 -32.63 -11.84
C GLU A 189 2.95 -31.54 -12.71
N LEU A 190 4.11 -31.01 -12.31
CA LEU A 190 4.88 -30.00 -13.04
C LEU A 190 5.59 -30.60 -14.27
N VAL A 191 4.82 -31.11 -15.22
CA VAL A 191 5.30 -31.47 -16.56
C VAL A 191 5.15 -30.24 -17.44
N PHE A 192 6.23 -29.82 -18.08
CA PHE A 192 6.24 -28.70 -19.03
C PHE A 192 6.34 -29.23 -20.45
N ASP A 193 5.66 -28.56 -21.38
CA ASP A 193 5.80 -28.82 -22.82
C ASP A 193 6.49 -27.60 -23.45
N GLY A 194 7.80 -27.70 -23.68
CA GLY A 194 8.59 -26.63 -24.31
C GLY A 194 8.58 -25.29 -23.56
N GLY A 195 8.49 -25.30 -22.22
CA GLY A 195 8.46 -24.08 -21.39
C GLY A 195 7.07 -23.47 -21.19
N ARG A 196 6.00 -24.13 -21.67
CA ARG A 196 4.61 -23.75 -21.43
C ARG A 196 3.97 -24.62 -20.33
N PRO A 197 2.90 -24.16 -19.67
CA PRO A 197 2.10 -25.00 -18.79
C PRO A 197 1.53 -26.18 -19.57
N SER A 198 1.66 -27.41 -19.03
CA SER A 198 1.02 -28.56 -19.67
C SER A 198 -0.50 -28.51 -19.51
N THR A 199 -1.21 -29.23 -20.38
CA THR A 199 -2.67 -29.41 -20.28
C THR A 199 -3.10 -29.94 -18.92
N ARG A 200 -2.28 -30.79 -18.28
CA ARG A 200 -2.55 -31.30 -16.93
C ARG A 200 -2.47 -30.19 -15.89
N MET A 201 -1.43 -29.36 -15.93
CA MET A 201 -1.28 -28.21 -15.04
C MET A 201 -2.45 -27.21 -15.21
N MET A 202 -2.77 -26.84 -16.45
CA MET A 202 -3.90 -25.94 -16.74
C MET A 202 -5.23 -26.52 -16.24
N SER A 203 -5.48 -27.83 -16.45
CA SER A 203 -6.67 -28.51 -15.97
C SER A 203 -6.73 -28.60 -14.44
N SER A 204 -5.60 -28.86 -13.78
CA SER A 204 -5.51 -28.95 -12.32
C SER A 204 -5.69 -27.56 -11.67
N PHE A 205 -5.08 -26.53 -12.25
CA PHE A 205 -5.28 -25.13 -11.83
C PHE A 205 -6.74 -24.67 -12.03
N GLY A 206 -7.37 -25.04 -13.15
CA GLY A 206 -8.78 -24.74 -13.42
C GLY A 206 -9.79 -25.36 -12.45
N LYS A 207 -9.36 -26.27 -11.57
CA LYS A 207 -10.19 -26.77 -10.45
C LYS A 207 -10.35 -25.74 -9.34
N ARG A 208 -9.57 -24.65 -9.35
CA ARG A 208 -9.73 -23.50 -8.46
C ARG A 208 -10.98 -22.72 -8.85
N ARG A 209 -12.11 -23.26 -8.42
CA ARG A 209 -13.43 -22.68 -8.59
C ARG A 209 -14.20 -22.88 -7.31
N GLY A 210 -14.91 -21.84 -6.87
CA GLY A 210 -15.83 -21.97 -5.75
C GLY A 210 -16.79 -20.80 -5.68
N MET A 211 -17.50 -20.71 -4.56
CA MET A 211 -18.50 -19.68 -4.34
C MET A 211 -18.06 -18.77 -3.20
N ILE A 212 -17.96 -17.48 -3.50
CA ILE A 212 -17.80 -16.42 -2.52
C ILE A 212 -19.18 -16.15 -1.92
N LEU A 213 -19.31 -16.27 -0.59
CA LEU A 213 -20.51 -15.90 0.17
C LEU A 213 -20.16 -14.77 1.13
N CYS A 214 -20.69 -13.58 0.83
CA CYS A 214 -20.47 -12.37 1.61
C CYS A 214 -21.37 -12.34 2.85
N SER A 215 -21.02 -11.52 3.84
CA SER A 215 -21.80 -11.40 5.08
C SER A 215 -23.16 -10.71 4.89
N ASP A 216 -23.33 -9.95 3.80
CA ASP A 216 -24.60 -9.35 3.38
C ASP A 216 -25.52 -10.35 2.63
N GLY A 217 -25.08 -11.60 2.46
CA GLY A 217 -25.82 -12.66 1.77
C GLY A 217 -25.63 -12.70 0.25
N SER A 218 -24.89 -11.75 -0.33
CA SER A 218 -24.54 -11.78 -1.75
C SER A 218 -23.57 -12.92 -2.09
N LYS A 219 -23.65 -13.39 -3.34
CA LYS A 219 -22.89 -14.56 -3.82
C LYS A 219 -22.28 -14.28 -5.17
N ALA A 220 -21.06 -14.78 -5.39
CA ALA A 220 -20.42 -14.83 -6.70
C ALA A 220 -19.72 -16.17 -6.88
N VAL A 221 -19.78 -16.72 -8.09
CA VAL A 221 -18.94 -17.86 -8.45
C VAL A 221 -17.62 -17.31 -8.96
N VAL A 222 -16.52 -17.71 -8.32
CA VAL A 222 -15.18 -17.32 -8.75
C VAL A 222 -14.47 -18.51 -9.39
N ARG A 223 -13.78 -18.27 -10.50
CA ARG A 223 -13.00 -19.27 -11.24
C ARG A 223 -11.65 -18.69 -11.63
N ALA A 224 -10.58 -19.45 -11.42
CA ALA A 224 -9.26 -19.12 -11.94
C ALA A 224 -8.92 -19.99 -13.16
N VAL A 225 -8.25 -19.40 -14.15
CA VAL A 225 -7.83 -20.02 -15.40
C VAL A 225 -6.35 -19.74 -15.60
N LEU A 226 -5.58 -20.79 -15.91
CA LEU A 226 -4.19 -20.67 -16.36
C LEU A 226 -4.17 -20.92 -17.87
N GLU A 227 -3.69 -19.94 -18.63
CA GLU A 227 -3.56 -19.99 -20.08
C GLU A 227 -2.17 -20.51 -20.51
N SER A 228 -2.07 -20.92 -21.78
CA SER A 228 -0.85 -21.52 -22.33
C SER A 228 0.34 -20.55 -22.45
N ASP A 229 0.09 -19.24 -22.35
CA ASP A 229 1.08 -18.17 -22.37
C ASP A 229 1.49 -17.69 -20.97
N TRP A 230 1.15 -18.46 -19.93
CA TRP A 230 1.38 -18.13 -18.52
C TRP A 230 0.54 -16.95 -17.99
N ARG A 231 -0.52 -16.56 -18.70
CA ARG A 231 -1.53 -15.65 -18.17
C ARG A 231 -2.46 -16.38 -17.20
N ILE A 232 -2.77 -15.73 -16.10
CA ILE A 232 -3.79 -16.18 -15.14
C ILE A 232 -4.94 -15.18 -15.18
N SER A 233 -6.15 -15.71 -15.38
CA SER A 233 -7.39 -14.95 -15.43
C SER A 233 -8.29 -15.42 -14.30
N VAL A 234 -8.80 -14.49 -13.49
CA VAL A 234 -9.75 -14.73 -12.40
C VAL A 234 -11.07 -14.10 -12.78
N GLU A 235 -12.05 -14.95 -13.06
CA GLU A 235 -13.38 -14.60 -13.54
C GLU A 235 -14.39 -14.68 -12.38
N PHE A 236 -15.25 -13.67 -12.28
CA PHE A 236 -16.33 -13.59 -11.31
C PHE A 236 -17.67 -13.66 -12.03
N ASP A 237 -18.33 -14.82 -11.97
CA ASP A 237 -19.68 -14.99 -12.49
C ASP A 237 -20.69 -14.60 -11.39
N ALA A 238 -21.31 -13.45 -11.57
CA ALA A 238 -22.18 -12.82 -10.59
C ALA A 238 -23.28 -11.97 -11.24
N ASP A 239 -24.33 -11.68 -10.47
CA ASP A 239 -25.29 -10.64 -10.87
C ASP A 239 -24.58 -9.28 -10.99
N LEU A 240 -25.08 -8.37 -11.84
CA LEU A 240 -24.53 -7.02 -12.16
C LEU A 240 -24.07 -6.16 -10.96
N VAL A 241 -24.47 -6.51 -9.74
CA VAL A 241 -24.16 -5.82 -8.47
C VAL A 241 -22.72 -6.06 -7.99
N TRP A 242 -22.00 -7.04 -8.56
CA TRP A 242 -20.61 -7.34 -8.16
C TRP A 242 -19.56 -6.43 -8.82
N CYS A 243 -19.88 -5.84 -9.98
CA CYS A 243 -19.00 -4.92 -10.68
C CYS A 243 -18.69 -3.71 -9.77
N GLY A 244 -17.45 -3.59 -9.31
CA GLY A 244 -17.01 -2.50 -8.41
C GLY A 244 -16.99 -2.85 -6.91
N ARG A 245 -17.34 -4.09 -6.55
CA ARG A 245 -17.12 -4.61 -5.18
C ARG A 245 -15.75 -5.24 -5.00
N ILE A 246 -15.13 -5.68 -6.08
CA ILE A 246 -13.78 -6.25 -6.06
C ILE A 246 -12.80 -5.09 -6.03
N ASP A 247 -12.07 -4.98 -4.93
CA ASP A 247 -11.03 -3.97 -4.74
C ASP A 247 -9.70 -4.46 -5.31
N ARG A 248 -9.36 -5.73 -5.04
CA ARG A 248 -8.05 -6.28 -5.40
C ARG A 248 -8.09 -7.78 -5.59
N VAL A 249 -7.33 -8.27 -6.56
CA VAL A 249 -7.01 -9.69 -6.74
C VAL A 249 -5.48 -9.87 -6.75
N ARG A 250 -4.96 -10.89 -6.06
CA ARG A 250 -3.53 -11.21 -6.03
C ARG A 250 -3.30 -12.71 -6.17
N LEU A 251 -2.23 -13.08 -6.86
CA LEU A 251 -1.67 -14.43 -6.87
C LEU A 251 -0.41 -14.46 -6.01
N GLY A 252 -0.52 -14.97 -4.78
CA GLY A 252 0.52 -14.78 -3.77
C GLY A 252 0.87 -13.29 -3.60
N ALA A 253 2.09 -12.91 -3.94
CA ALA A 253 2.54 -11.51 -3.89
C ALA A 253 2.20 -10.69 -5.15
N LEU A 254 1.86 -11.33 -6.28
CA LEU A 254 1.66 -10.65 -7.56
C LEU A 254 0.25 -10.04 -7.65
N PRO A 255 0.10 -8.71 -7.86
CA PRO A 255 -1.21 -8.12 -8.14
C PRO A 255 -1.71 -8.51 -9.53
N ALA A 256 -3.02 -8.74 -9.64
CA ALA A 256 -3.72 -8.82 -10.91
C ALA A 256 -4.34 -7.45 -11.24
N GLU A 257 -4.54 -7.19 -12.53
CA GLU A 257 -5.16 -5.97 -13.06
C GLU A 257 -6.55 -6.30 -13.60
N ALA A 258 -7.53 -5.42 -13.39
CA ALA A 258 -8.85 -5.58 -13.98
C ALA A 258 -8.76 -5.38 -15.50
N LEU A 259 -9.44 -6.22 -16.28
CA LEU A 259 -9.52 -6.06 -17.73
C LEU A 259 -10.46 -4.88 -18.06
N ASP A 260 -9.98 -3.87 -18.77
CA ASP A 260 -10.73 -2.61 -19.01
C ASP A 260 -12.13 -2.81 -19.64
N GLU A 261 -12.31 -3.88 -20.41
CA GLU A 261 -13.57 -4.22 -21.09
C GLU A 261 -14.49 -5.13 -20.25
N ASP A 262 -13.98 -5.73 -19.17
CA ASP A 262 -14.70 -6.67 -18.30
C ASP A 262 -14.20 -6.56 -16.84
N ARG A 263 -14.91 -5.78 -16.03
CA ARG A 263 -14.57 -5.55 -14.62
C ARG A 263 -14.72 -6.79 -13.74
N ASP A 264 -15.32 -7.84 -14.27
CA ASP A 264 -15.49 -9.12 -13.58
C ASP A 264 -14.36 -10.11 -13.95
N THR A 265 -13.36 -9.67 -14.72
CA THR A 265 -12.17 -10.44 -15.07
C THR A 265 -10.90 -9.70 -14.63
N TRP A 266 -10.06 -10.41 -13.86
CA TRP A 266 -8.77 -9.91 -13.37
C TRP A 266 -7.63 -10.76 -13.91
N VAL A 267 -6.59 -10.12 -14.42
CA VAL A 267 -5.53 -10.78 -15.17
C VAL A 267 -4.16 -10.49 -14.55
N ALA A 268 -3.34 -11.54 -14.44
CA ALA A 268 -1.92 -11.41 -14.12
C ALA A 268 -1.08 -12.21 -15.12
N SER A 269 -0.02 -11.63 -15.66
CA SER A 269 0.90 -12.34 -16.54
C SER A 269 2.11 -12.86 -15.76
N LEU A 270 2.43 -14.14 -15.93
CA LEU A 270 3.67 -14.71 -15.39
C LEU A 270 4.78 -14.85 -16.44
N SER A 271 4.57 -14.37 -17.68
CA SER A 271 5.47 -14.61 -18.82
C SER A 271 6.88 -14.04 -18.64
N GLU A 272 7.04 -13.02 -17.80
CA GLU A 272 8.32 -12.34 -17.54
C GLU A 272 9.19 -13.06 -16.50
N TYR A 273 8.61 -14.02 -15.76
CA TYR A 273 9.32 -14.74 -14.70
C TYR A 273 9.97 -16.03 -15.22
N GLY A 274 11.05 -16.45 -14.56
CA GLY A 274 11.65 -17.78 -14.82
C GLY A 274 10.72 -18.93 -14.37
N LEU A 275 10.86 -20.09 -15.00
CA LEU A 275 10.03 -21.30 -14.77
C LEU A 275 9.85 -21.67 -13.28
N ASP A 276 10.91 -21.54 -12.48
CA ASP A 276 10.86 -21.83 -11.04
C ASP A 276 9.97 -20.84 -10.27
N THR A 277 9.95 -19.58 -10.69
CA THR A 277 9.10 -18.55 -10.08
C THR A 277 7.67 -18.69 -10.56
N GLN A 278 7.47 -18.96 -11.85
CA GLN A 278 6.15 -19.24 -12.43
C GLN A 278 5.46 -20.39 -11.70
N THR A 279 6.16 -21.51 -11.49
CA THR A 279 5.60 -22.69 -10.78
C THR A 279 5.29 -22.42 -9.32
N LYS A 280 6.16 -21.72 -8.61
CA LYS A 280 5.88 -21.31 -7.22
C LYS A 280 4.63 -20.46 -7.14
N LEU A 281 4.47 -19.48 -8.03
CA LEU A 281 3.32 -18.57 -8.05
C LEU A 281 2.02 -19.29 -8.43
N VAL A 282 2.05 -20.20 -9.40
CA VAL A 282 0.89 -21.06 -9.73
C VAL A 282 0.46 -21.88 -8.51
N GLY A 283 1.40 -22.31 -7.67
CA GLY A 283 1.12 -23.02 -6.42
C GLY A 283 0.61 -22.16 -5.26
N GLN A 284 0.67 -20.82 -5.35
CA GLN A 284 0.23 -19.93 -4.27
C GLN A 284 -1.30 -19.78 -4.25
N PRO A 285 -1.88 -19.42 -3.09
CA PRO A 285 -3.29 -19.03 -3.02
C PRO A 285 -3.56 -17.77 -3.85
N ILE A 286 -4.74 -17.70 -4.43
CA ILE A 286 -5.28 -16.48 -5.02
C ILE A 286 -6.13 -15.80 -3.96
N MET A 287 -5.81 -14.53 -3.69
CA MET A 287 -6.50 -13.71 -2.72
C MET A 287 -7.41 -12.72 -3.43
N VAL A 288 -8.68 -12.71 -3.03
CA VAL A 288 -9.67 -11.74 -3.48
C VAL A 288 -10.06 -10.87 -2.30
N CYS A 289 -9.91 -9.56 -2.45
CA CYS A 289 -10.31 -8.55 -1.49
C CYS A 289 -11.48 -7.74 -2.05
N LEU A 290 -12.53 -7.61 -1.26
CA LEU A 290 -13.68 -6.78 -1.58
C LEU A 290 -13.53 -5.38 -0.96
N SER A 291 -14.22 -4.39 -1.53
CA SER A 291 -14.20 -2.98 -1.09
C SER A 291 -14.79 -2.77 0.31
N ASN A 292 -15.58 -3.71 0.80
CA ASN A 292 -16.08 -3.75 2.18
C ASN A 292 -15.08 -4.41 3.17
N GLY A 293 -13.89 -4.81 2.70
CA GLY A 293 -12.83 -5.43 3.49
C GLY A 293 -12.93 -6.96 3.61
N GLU A 294 -13.95 -7.60 3.02
CA GLU A 294 -14.04 -9.06 2.98
C GLU A 294 -12.95 -9.71 2.14
N ARG A 295 -12.45 -10.87 2.61
CA ARG A 295 -11.31 -11.55 2.01
C ARG A 295 -11.61 -13.02 1.78
N PHE A 296 -11.23 -13.49 0.61
CA PHE A 296 -11.46 -14.86 0.17
C PHE A 296 -10.16 -15.42 -0.41
N SER A 297 -9.89 -16.69 -0.13
CA SER A 297 -8.76 -17.42 -0.73
C SER A 297 -9.25 -18.58 -1.57
N MET A 298 -8.54 -18.85 -2.65
CA MET A 298 -8.78 -19.98 -3.54
C MET A 298 -7.49 -20.60 -4.07
#